data_AF-A0A0K8QNE7-F1
#
_entry.id   AF-A0A0K8QNE7-F1
#
_cell.length_a   1.000
_cell.length_b   1.000
_cell.length_c   1.000
_cell.angle_alpha   90.00
_cell.angle_beta   90.00
_cell.angle_gamma   90.00
#
_symmetry.space_group_name_H-M   'P 1'
#
loop_
_entity.id
_entity.type
_entity.pdbx_description
1 polymer ?
#
loop_
_entity_poly.entity_id
_entity_poly.type
_entity_poly.pdbx_seq_one_letter_code
_entity_poly.pdbx_strand_id
1 'polypeptide(L)'
;MTDILHLLKIDSPREAVYRAIATAAGVRRWLTRDADLDARIGGGGEIRFADGKRITRIRIEALEPAARVVWKVLSAPMPTWPDTEIAFELGADGAGTMLRFAHRGFDEADDLFAMSATAWACFLISLKQHLETGEGTPHPDDALSRAAGPRRGFDRSTTRMNHETVHG
;
A
#
# COMPACT_ATOMS: atom_id res chain seq x y z
N MET A 1 24.06 -1.97 -3.30
CA MET A 1 22.82 -1.54 -2.64
C MET A 1 21.71 -1.56 -3.65
N THR A 2 20.63 -2.26 -3.33
CA THR A 2 19.47 -2.45 -4.20
C THR A 2 18.29 -1.69 -3.61
N ASP A 3 17.54 -0.99 -4.45
CA ASP A 3 16.38 -0.20 -4.04
C ASP A 3 15.10 -0.71 -4.70
N ILE A 4 14.02 -0.79 -3.94
CA ILE A 4 12.68 -1.01 -4.48
C ILE A 4 12.12 0.37 -4.84
N LEU A 5 11.84 0.61 -6.12
CA LEU A 5 11.31 1.87 -6.62
C LEU A 5 9.94 1.65 -7.26
N HIS A 6 8.97 2.50 -6.92
CA HIS A 6 7.66 2.54 -7.55
C HIS A 6 7.26 3.98 -7.89
N LEU A 7 6.55 4.16 -9.00
CA LEU A 7 6.04 5.45 -9.45
C LEU A 7 4.55 5.31 -9.77
N LEU A 8 3.71 6.14 -9.17
CA LEU A 8 2.27 6.10 -9.41
C LEU A 8 1.66 7.50 -9.43
N LYS A 9 0.73 7.70 -10.37
CA LYS A 9 -0.16 8.86 -10.43
C LYS A 9 -1.38 8.59 -9.55
N ILE A 10 -1.74 9.56 -8.72
CA ILE A 10 -2.91 9.51 -7.85
C ILE A 10 -3.77 10.74 -8.15
N ASP A 11 -5.03 10.53 -8.52
CA ASP A 11 -6.01 11.59 -8.76
C ASP A 11 -6.56 12.12 -7.43
N SER A 12 -5.66 12.71 -6.65
CA SER A 12 -5.93 13.30 -5.35
C SER A 12 -4.90 14.40 -5.04
N PRO A 13 -5.29 15.50 -4.36
CA PRO A 13 -4.37 16.57 -4.00
C PRO A 13 -3.22 16.09 -3.11
N ARG A 14 -2.03 16.70 -3.24
CA ARG A 14 -0.81 16.31 -2.50
C ARG A 14 -1.01 16.31 -0.99
N GLU A 15 -1.82 17.22 -0.47
CA GLU A 15 -2.15 17.33 0.95
C GLU A 15 -2.93 16.11 1.45
N ALA A 16 -3.82 15.56 0.62
CA ALA A 16 -4.55 14.33 0.94
C ALA A 16 -3.61 13.13 0.93
N VAL A 17 -2.77 13.00 -0.09
CA VAL A 17 -1.75 11.95 -0.17
C VAL A 17 -0.81 12.02 1.02
N TYR A 18 -0.30 13.21 1.36
CA TYR A 18 0.56 13.45 2.50
C TYR A 18 -0.08 13.00 3.81
N ARG A 19 -1.34 13.36 4.09
CA ARG A 19 -2.04 12.92 5.30
C ARG A 19 -2.20 11.39 5.34
N ALA A 20 -2.44 10.74 4.20
CA ALA A 20 -2.59 9.30 4.10
C ALA A 20 -1.31 8.53 4.46
N ILE A 21 -0.13 9.12 4.24
CA ILE A 21 1.17 8.49 4.53
C ILE A 21 1.85 9.05 5.80
N ALA A 22 1.48 10.23 6.29
CA ALA A 22 2.14 10.86 7.44
C ALA A 22 1.47 10.56 8.79
N THR A 23 0.28 9.96 8.79
CA THR A 23 -0.55 9.81 10.00
C THR A 23 -1.00 8.37 10.21
N ALA A 24 -1.18 7.97 11.48
CA ALA A 24 -1.74 6.66 11.81
C ALA A 24 -3.14 6.46 11.18
N ALA A 25 -4.00 7.48 11.27
CA ALA A 25 -5.34 7.43 10.69
C ALA A 25 -5.30 7.19 9.18
N GLY A 26 -4.35 7.80 8.46
CA GLY A 26 -4.12 7.60 7.04
C GLY A 26 -3.58 6.22 6.70
N VAL A 27 -2.48 5.81 7.36
CA VAL A 27 -1.82 4.51 7.15
C VAL A 27 -2.80 3.35 7.37
N ARG A 28 -3.72 3.50 8.32
CA ARG A 28 -4.78 2.53 8.61
C ARG A 28 -5.75 2.27 7.46
N ARG A 29 -5.79 3.14 6.46
CA ARG A 29 -6.73 3.04 5.34
C ARG A 29 -6.18 2.30 4.13
N TRP A 30 -4.87 2.11 4.04
CA TRP A 30 -4.26 1.52 2.85
C TRP A 30 -3.22 0.43 3.12
N LEU A 31 -2.48 0.52 4.24
CA LEU A 31 -1.40 -0.42 4.56
C LEU A 31 -1.90 -1.56 5.46
N THR A 32 -2.31 -1.23 6.68
CA THR A 32 -2.84 -2.20 7.65
C THR A 32 -3.79 -1.51 8.61
N ARG A 33 -4.87 -2.17 9.01
CA ARG A 33 -5.84 -1.59 9.97
C ARG A 33 -5.25 -1.33 11.36
N ASP A 34 -4.13 -1.97 11.68
CA ASP A 34 -3.46 -1.86 12.99
C ASP A 34 -2.09 -1.18 12.84
N ALA A 35 -2.06 0.12 13.08
CA ALA A 35 -0.84 0.92 13.05
C ALA A 35 -0.91 2.11 14.02
N ASP A 36 0.20 2.43 14.68
CA ASP A 36 0.35 3.64 15.50
C ASP A 36 1.55 4.44 15.00
N LEU A 37 1.40 5.76 14.87
CA LEU A 37 2.46 6.67 14.42
C LEU A 37 2.40 7.96 15.25
N ASP A 38 3.52 8.32 15.88
CA ASP A 38 3.78 9.64 16.43
C ASP A 38 4.23 10.57 15.29
N ALA A 39 3.30 11.36 14.74
CA ALA A 39 3.47 12.16 13.53
C ALA A 39 4.33 13.43 13.74
N ARG A 40 5.54 13.24 14.24
CA ARG A 40 6.59 14.27 14.37
C ARG A 40 7.95 13.65 14.01
N ILE A 41 8.89 14.49 13.60
CA ILE A 41 10.27 14.04 13.36
C ILE A 41 10.85 13.46 14.66
N GLY A 42 11.47 12.28 14.56
CA GLY A 42 11.95 11.49 15.69
C GLY A 42 10.86 10.67 16.40
N GLY A 43 9.59 10.85 16.03
CA GLY A 43 8.47 10.06 16.55
C GLY A 43 8.57 8.59 16.14
N GLY A 44 8.12 7.70 17.03
CA GLY A 44 8.07 6.26 16.77
C GLY A 44 6.78 5.84 16.06
N GLY A 45 6.81 4.67 15.43
CA GLY A 45 5.61 4.03 14.93
C GLY A 45 5.70 2.51 14.97
N GLU A 46 4.56 1.85 15.10
CA GLU A 46 4.40 0.40 15.00
C GLU A 46 3.37 0.09 13.90
N ILE A 47 3.77 -0.71 12.93
CA ILE A 47 2.92 -1.18 11.83
C ILE A 47 2.73 -2.68 12.04
N ARG A 48 1.49 -3.10 12.28
CA ARG A 48 1.19 -4.47 12.72
C ARG A 48 0.40 -5.24 11.67
N PHE A 49 0.76 -6.51 11.51
CA PHE A 49 0.12 -7.46 10.62
C PHE A 49 -0.18 -8.76 11.38
N ALA A 50 -1.08 -9.59 10.84
CA ALA A 50 -1.46 -10.89 11.42
C ALA A 50 -1.83 -10.79 12.90
N ASP A 51 -2.79 -9.90 13.23
CA ASP A 51 -3.29 -9.68 14.58
C ASP A 51 -2.19 -9.37 15.61
N GLY A 52 -1.26 -8.48 15.24
CA GLY A 52 -0.17 -8.06 16.11
C GLY A 52 1.01 -9.04 16.21
N LYS A 53 0.98 -10.19 15.52
CA LYS A 53 2.08 -11.18 15.56
C LYS A 53 3.30 -10.74 14.75
N ARG A 54 3.11 -9.85 13.78
CA ARG A 54 4.18 -9.31 12.92
C ARG A 54 4.20 -7.80 13.09
N ILE A 55 5.22 -7.28 13.77
CA ILE A 55 5.33 -5.86 14.11
C ILE A 55 6.59 -5.28 13.47
N THR A 56 6.41 -4.31 12.59
CA THR A 56 7.49 -3.47 12.07
C THR A 56 7.52 -2.16 12.86
N ARG A 57 8.66 -1.83 13.46
CA ARG A 57 8.88 -0.58 14.19
C ARG A 57 9.63 0.40 13.31
N ILE A 58 9.15 1.64 13.27
CA ILE A 58 9.76 2.71 12.51
C ILE A 58 10.06 3.93 13.38
N ARG A 59 10.95 4.80 12.89
CA ARG A 59 11.12 6.17 13.34
C ARG A 59 10.87 7.11 12.17
N ILE A 60 10.13 8.18 12.41
CA ILE A 60 9.89 9.21 11.40
C ILE A 60 11.15 10.08 11.27
N GLU A 61 11.79 10.07 10.10
CA GLU A 61 12.99 10.88 9.83
C GLU A 61 12.67 12.21 9.16
N ALA A 62 11.63 12.25 8.32
CA ALA A 62 11.22 13.47 7.62
C ALA A 62 9.70 13.59 7.52
N LEU A 63 9.21 14.81 7.72
CA LEU A 63 7.84 15.24 7.50
C LEU A 63 7.86 16.63 6.86
N GLU A 64 7.79 16.66 5.55
CA GLU A 64 7.74 17.88 4.75
C GLU A 64 6.32 17.97 4.13
N PRO A 65 5.46 18.86 4.65
CA PRO A 65 4.06 18.94 4.26
C PRO A 65 3.85 18.98 2.74
N ALA A 66 3.01 18.08 2.23
CA ALA A 66 2.68 17.94 0.80
C ALA A 66 3.89 17.70 -0.12
N ALA A 67 5.05 17.31 0.42
CA ALA A 67 6.29 17.12 -0.32
C ALA A 67 6.97 15.78 -0.03
N ARG A 68 7.19 15.42 1.24
CA ARG A 68 8.02 14.25 1.57
C ARG A 68 7.70 13.65 2.93
N VAL A 69 7.75 12.32 3.02
CA VAL A 69 7.72 11.56 4.27
C VAL A 69 8.78 10.46 4.22
N VAL A 70 9.52 10.27 5.31
CA VAL A 70 10.54 9.22 5.42
C VAL A 70 10.38 8.45 6.73
N TRP A 71 10.35 7.12 6.63
CA TRP A 71 10.33 6.19 7.74
C TRP A 71 11.63 5.39 7.75
N LYS A 72 12.40 5.49 8.83
CA LYS A 72 13.53 4.59 9.11
C LYS A 72 13.00 3.34 9.79
N VAL A 73 13.33 2.16 9.27
CA VAL A 73 12.95 0.89 9.91
C VAL A 73 13.94 0.57 11.03
N LEU A 74 13.43 0.41 12.25
CA LEU A 74 14.22 0.06 13.43
C LEU A 74 14.28 -1.46 13.64
N SER A 75 13.16 -2.14 13.40
CA SER A 75 13.06 -3.60 13.49
C SER A 75 11.88 -4.08 12.66
N ALA A 76 11.97 -5.25 12.05
CA ALA A 76 10.87 -5.88 11.34
C ALA A 76 10.95 -7.41 11.44
N PRO A 77 9.84 -8.13 11.20
CA PRO A 77 9.87 -9.59 11.04
C PRO A 77 10.63 -10.01 9.77
N MET A 78 10.69 -9.15 8.76
CA MET A 78 11.52 -9.36 7.58
C MET A 78 12.98 -9.07 7.93
N PRO A 79 13.91 -10.04 7.79
CA PRO A 79 15.29 -9.88 8.23
C PRO A 79 16.09 -8.87 7.40
N THR A 80 15.64 -8.55 6.18
CA THR A 80 16.30 -7.61 5.27
C THR A 80 15.88 -6.14 5.46
N TRP A 81 14.96 -5.87 6.39
CA TRP A 81 14.40 -4.53 6.61
C TRP A 81 15.02 -3.72 7.77
N PRO A 82 15.64 -4.29 8.83
CA PRO A 82 16.32 -3.46 9.82
C PRO A 82 17.33 -2.53 9.16
N ASP A 83 17.38 -1.28 9.63
CA ASP A 83 18.22 -0.21 9.09
C ASP A 83 17.95 0.24 7.64
N THR A 84 16.87 -0.20 7.01
CA THR A 84 16.43 0.35 5.72
C THR A 84 15.61 1.64 5.88
N GLU A 85 15.41 2.34 4.77
CA GLU A 85 14.62 3.58 4.71
C GLU A 85 13.46 3.43 3.71
N ILE A 86 12.26 3.83 4.12
CA ILE A 86 11.08 3.93 3.26
C ILE A 86 10.77 5.42 3.05
N ALA A 87 10.82 5.87 1.80
CA ALA A 87 10.62 7.26 1.42
C ALA A 87 9.45 7.41 0.44
N PHE A 88 8.67 8.45 0.68
CA PHE A 88 7.57 8.90 -0.17
C PHE A 88 7.84 10.35 -0.58
N GLU A 89 7.96 10.60 -1.87
CA GLU A 89 8.16 11.94 -2.44
C GLU A 89 6.96 12.30 -3.33
N LEU A 90 6.38 13.46 -3.08
CA LEU A 90 5.14 13.94 -3.70
C LEU A 90 5.46 15.09 -4.66
N GLY A 91 5.24 14.85 -5.95
CA GLY A 91 5.29 15.86 -7.00
C GLY A 91 3.89 16.25 -7.48
N ALA A 92 3.78 17.41 -8.12
CA ALA A 92 2.54 17.81 -8.79
C ALA A 92 2.33 16.99 -10.08
N ASP A 93 1.07 16.66 -10.37
CA ASP A 93 0.63 16.10 -11.66
C ASP A 93 -0.75 16.69 -12.01
N GLY A 94 -0.76 17.92 -12.54
CA GLY A 94 -1.99 18.69 -12.71
C GLY A 94 -2.68 18.97 -11.37
N ALA A 95 -3.94 18.56 -11.24
CA ALA A 95 -4.69 18.61 -9.97
C ALA A 95 -4.39 17.42 -9.04
N GLY A 96 -3.75 16.37 -9.56
CA GLY A 96 -3.37 15.17 -8.83
C GLY A 96 -1.92 15.20 -8.32
N THR A 97 -1.45 14.02 -7.92
CA THR A 97 -0.14 13.83 -7.29
C THR A 97 0.64 12.74 -8.02
N MET A 98 1.90 13.03 -8.33
CA MET A 98 2.89 12.03 -8.69
C MET A 98 3.61 11.55 -7.42
N LEU A 99 3.35 10.32 -6.99
CA LEU A 99 4.04 9.70 -5.86
C LEU A 99 5.23 8.87 -6.35
N ARG A 100 6.43 9.23 -5.88
CA ARG A 100 7.66 8.44 -5.99
C ARG A 100 7.86 7.72 -4.67
N PHE A 101 7.79 6.40 -4.70
CA PHE A 101 8.06 5.55 -3.56
C PHE A 101 9.44 4.91 -3.70
N ALA A 102 10.17 4.83 -2.60
CA ALA A 102 11.40 4.07 -2.52
C ALA A 102 11.54 3.35 -1.18
N HIS A 103 11.99 2.10 -1.21
CA HIS A 103 12.50 1.40 -0.05
C HIS A 103 13.96 1.06 -0.33
N ARG A 104 14.87 1.68 0.43
CA ARG A 104 16.30 1.72 0.17
C ARG A 104 17.10 1.05 1.28
N GLY A 105 18.29 0.55 0.90
CA GLY A 105 19.25 -0.01 1.85
C GLY A 105 19.23 -1.54 1.91
N PHE A 106 18.75 -2.22 0.87
CA PHE A 106 18.91 -3.67 0.77
C PHE A 106 20.33 -4.03 0.33
N ASP A 107 20.89 -5.05 0.95
CA ASP A 107 22.22 -5.59 0.61
C ASP A 107 22.20 -6.28 -0.76
N GLU A 108 21.17 -7.09 -1.02
CA GLU A 108 21.02 -7.89 -2.24
C GLU A 108 19.59 -7.92 -2.77
N ALA A 109 19.44 -8.35 -4.02
CA ALA A 109 18.16 -8.50 -4.72
C ALA A 109 17.69 -9.96 -4.69
N ASP A 110 17.52 -10.52 -3.50
CA ASP A 110 17.09 -11.90 -3.28
C ASP A 110 15.56 -12.09 -3.35
N ASP A 111 15.08 -13.28 -3.00
CA ASP A 111 13.65 -13.58 -2.99
C ASP A 111 12.89 -12.76 -1.92
N LEU A 112 13.54 -12.39 -0.81
CA LEU A 112 12.93 -11.56 0.22
C LEU A 112 12.76 -10.10 -0.24
N PHE A 113 13.75 -9.58 -0.97
CA PHE A 113 13.66 -8.32 -1.70
C PHE A 113 12.50 -8.37 -2.71
N ALA A 114 12.43 -9.41 -3.55
CA ALA A 114 11.38 -9.55 -4.56
C ALA A 114 9.97 -9.64 -3.94
N MET A 115 9.83 -10.39 -2.84
CA MET A 115 8.59 -10.49 -2.07
C MET A 115 8.20 -9.13 -1.47
N SER A 116 9.16 -8.39 -0.91
CA SER A 116 8.95 -7.03 -0.41
C SER A 116 8.50 -6.08 -1.51
N ALA A 117 9.11 -6.17 -2.71
CA ALA A 117 8.78 -5.33 -3.85
C ALA A 117 7.34 -5.54 -4.32
N THR A 118 6.89 -6.80 -4.35
CA THR A 118 5.52 -7.17 -4.70
C THR A 118 4.52 -6.70 -3.65
N ALA A 119 4.84 -6.88 -2.36
CA ALA A 119 3.99 -6.38 -1.27
C ALA A 119 3.81 -4.86 -1.33
N TRP A 120 4.89 -4.10 -1.55
CA TRP A 120 4.79 -2.65 -1.71
C TRP A 120 3.92 -2.26 -2.89
N ALA A 121 4.04 -2.92 -4.03
CA ALA A 121 3.17 -2.65 -5.18
C ALA A 121 1.68 -2.82 -4.83
N CYS A 122 1.31 -3.90 -4.14
CA CYS A 122 -0.07 -4.14 -3.69
C CYS A 122 -0.58 -3.02 -2.74
N PHE A 123 0.21 -2.64 -1.75
CA PHE A 123 -0.20 -1.59 -0.81
C PHE A 123 -0.25 -0.19 -1.45
N LEU A 124 0.63 0.12 -2.40
CA LEU A 124 0.58 1.39 -3.13
C LEU A 124 -0.65 1.48 -4.05
N ILE A 125 -1.11 0.36 -4.61
CA ILE A 125 -2.40 0.29 -5.32
C ILE A 125 -3.56 0.54 -4.34
N SER A 126 -3.51 -0.06 -3.15
CA SER A 126 -4.49 0.19 -2.07
C SER A 126 -4.52 1.68 -1.65
N LEU A 127 -3.37 2.34 -1.56
CA LEU A 127 -3.27 3.78 -1.28
C LEU A 127 -3.97 4.62 -2.35
N LYS A 128 -3.70 4.33 -3.63
CA LYS A 128 -4.35 5.00 -4.76
C LYS A 128 -5.87 4.81 -4.70
N GLN A 129 -6.35 3.58 -4.51
CA GLN A 129 -7.78 3.28 -4.39
C GLN A 129 -8.42 4.08 -3.24
N HIS A 130 -7.82 4.05 -2.05
CA HIS A 130 -8.32 4.79 -0.91
C HIS A 130 -8.48 6.29 -1.19
N LEU A 131 -7.50 6.89 -1.87
CA LEU A 131 -7.49 8.33 -2.14
C LEU A 131 -8.45 8.76 -3.26
N GLU A 132 -8.77 7.86 -4.19
CA GLU A 132 -9.62 8.14 -5.37
C GLU A 132 -11.08 7.75 -5.14
N THR A 133 -11.35 6.71 -4.35
CA THR A 133 -12.70 6.17 -4.14
C THR A 133 -13.18 6.24 -2.70
N GLY A 134 -12.27 6.50 -1.75
CA GLY A 134 -12.52 6.41 -0.32
C GLY A 134 -12.28 5.02 0.28
N GLU A 135 -12.12 3.99 -0.55
CA GLU A 135 -11.96 2.59 -0.14
C GLU A 135 -10.62 2.01 -0.58
N GLY A 136 -9.77 1.66 0.39
CA GLY A 136 -8.54 0.89 0.17
C GLY A 136 -8.71 -0.57 0.58
N THR A 137 -7.64 -1.35 0.37
CA THR A 137 -7.53 -2.76 0.79
C THR A 137 -6.37 -2.94 1.77
N PRO A 138 -6.39 -2.27 2.96
CA PRO A 138 -5.38 -2.48 3.98
C PRO A 138 -5.42 -3.92 4.48
N HIS A 139 -4.31 -4.43 4.99
CA HIS A 139 -4.27 -5.72 5.67
C HIS A 139 -5.36 -5.81 6.75
N PRO A 140 -6.13 -6.91 6.85
CA PRO A 140 -5.95 -8.20 6.15
C PRO A 140 -6.65 -8.36 4.79
N ASP A 141 -7.27 -7.31 4.26
CA ASP A 141 -8.06 -7.36 3.02
C ASP A 141 -7.21 -7.22 1.75
N ASP A 142 -5.89 -7.05 1.91
CA ASP A 142 -4.92 -6.87 0.83
C ASP A 142 -4.81 -8.12 -0.07
N ALA A 143 -4.35 -7.93 -1.30
CA ALA A 143 -4.28 -8.98 -2.30
C ALA A 143 -3.40 -10.19 -1.92
N LEU A 144 -2.44 -10.03 -1.00
CA LEU A 144 -1.52 -11.09 -0.58
C LEU A 144 -2.04 -11.85 0.65
N SER A 145 -2.87 -11.22 1.48
CA SER A 145 -3.44 -11.82 2.70
C SER A 145 -4.85 -12.34 2.53
N ARG A 146 -5.59 -11.81 1.53
CA ARG A 146 -6.96 -12.24 1.27
C ARG A 146 -6.96 -13.71 0.90
N ALA A 147 -7.47 -14.55 1.80
CA ALA A 147 -7.85 -15.92 1.44
C ALA A 147 -8.74 -15.84 0.20
N ALA A 148 -8.50 -16.70 -0.79
CA ALA A 148 -9.31 -16.75 -2.01
C ALA A 148 -10.78 -16.92 -1.61
N GLY A 149 -11.52 -15.81 -1.51
CA GLY A 149 -12.95 -15.83 -1.30
C GLY A 149 -13.60 -16.57 -2.46
N PRO A 150 -14.80 -17.16 -2.26
CA PRO A 150 -15.46 -17.92 -3.31
C PRO A 150 -15.54 -17.04 -4.56
N ARG A 151 -14.95 -17.54 -5.66
CA ARG A 151 -15.06 -16.89 -6.98
C ARG A 151 -16.55 -16.67 -7.19
N ARG A 152 -17.01 -15.41 -7.26
CA ARG A 152 -18.35 -15.12 -7.76
C ARG A 152 -18.41 -15.78 -9.13
N GLY A 153 -19.16 -16.88 -9.21
CA GLY A 153 -19.34 -17.63 -10.44
C GLY A 153 -19.81 -16.65 -11.51
N PHE A 154 -19.13 -16.68 -12.65
CA PHE A 154 -19.67 -16.09 -13.86
C PHE A 154 -20.92 -16.91 -14.20
N ASP A 155 -22.08 -16.42 -13.78
CA ASP A 155 -23.36 -17.03 -14.11
C ASP A 155 -23.56 -16.97 -15.63
N ARG A 156 -23.34 -18.10 -16.31
CA ARG A 156 -23.67 -18.27 -17.73
C ARG A 156 -25.10 -18.75 -17.89
N SER A 157 -26.07 -18.05 -17.31
CA SER A 157 -27.48 -18.45 -17.39
C SER A 157 -28.39 -17.31 -17.84
N THR A 158 -28.09 -16.65 -18.96
CA THR A 158 -29.10 -16.00 -19.81
C THR A 158 -28.48 -15.89 -21.20
N THR A 159 -28.75 -16.82 -22.12
CA THR A 159 -29.84 -16.69 -23.10
C THR A 159 -30.09 -18.07 -23.71
N ARG A 160 -31.19 -18.75 -23.34
CA ARG A 160 -31.83 -19.70 -24.25
C ARG A 160 -32.76 -18.87 -25.14
N MET A 161 -32.36 -18.67 -26.39
CA MET A 161 -33.29 -18.24 -27.43
C MET A 161 -34.24 -19.41 -27.70
N ASN A 162 -35.53 -19.18 -27.46
CA ASN A 162 -36.60 -20.04 -27.95
C ASN A 162 -36.59 -19.97 -29.48
N HIS A 163 -36.30 -21.09 -30.14
CA HIS A 163 -36.64 -21.27 -31.53
C HIS A 163 -37.97 -22.02 -31.56
N GLU A 164 -39.07 -21.28 -31.75
CA GLU A 164 -40.34 -21.87 -32.18
C GLU A 164 -40.13 -22.40 -33.61
N THR A 165 -40.38 -23.70 -33.79
CA THR A 165 -40.50 -24.32 -35.10
C THR A 165 -41.97 -24.35 -35.45
N VAL A 166 -42.37 -23.49 -36.39
CA VAL A 166 -43.62 -23.62 -37.12
C VAL A 166 -43.41 -24.72 -38.18
N HIS A 167 -44.11 -25.84 -38.04
CA HIS A 167 -44.40 -26.74 -39.15
C HIS A 167 -45.90 -26.66 -39.45
N GLY A 168 -46.21 -26.52 -40.74
CA GLY A 168 -47.57 -26.45 -41.26
C GLY A 168 -48.19 -27.80 -41.56
#